data_AF-A0A8B6FRF9-F1
#
_entry.id   AF-A0A8B6FRF9-F1
#
_cell.length_a   1.000
_cell.length_b   1.000
_cell.length_c   1.000
_cell.angle_alpha   90.00
_cell.angle_beta   90.00
_cell.angle_gamma   90.00
#
_symmetry.space_group_name_H-M   'P 1'
#
loop_
_entity.id
_entity.type
_entity.pdbx_description
1 polymer ?
#
loop_
_entity_poly.entity_id
_entity_poly.type
_entity_poly.pdbx_seq_one_letter_code
_entity_poly.pdbx_strand_id
1 'polypeptide(L)'
;MGEALSKKWGHDPAYNEATEILTRSNKNTQQFVNKILTESNKLEAKNKELEKEIAKLQASIELKKTPSRDKLNQASSQEEPQLARTKLNRGHSEELPQLARVKLNRGHSEDQLLARRAKLSRGPSQEGLLLDGCLNEQHNLVGENETLKQENNKLRKEIKVLSDEKEIALSRLSKLAGIQLTKGNSDITDLSDSNRPTKLSEKWSSLYTDEWSEAFDELSKTKKTNDNFKIEKELCDIVKKCYSTCVNIEKKQMVDIKKHTWDIACCLHHRPDQLVEAAQT
;
A
#
# COMPACT_ATOMS: atom_id res chain seq x y z
N MET A 1 -28.64 15.17 42.96
CA MET A 1 -29.32 13.84 42.98
C MET A 1 -28.47 12.71 43.57
N GLY A 2 -27.13 12.71 43.43
CA GLY A 2 -26.28 11.64 43.98
C GLY A 2 -26.30 11.49 45.52
N GLU A 3 -26.28 12.59 46.27
CA GLU A 3 -26.29 12.55 47.75
C GLU A 3 -27.58 11.98 48.36
N ALA A 4 -28.72 12.18 47.68
CA ALA A 4 -30.02 11.68 48.14
C ALA A 4 -30.20 10.16 47.95
N LEU A 5 -29.50 9.57 46.96
CA LEU A 5 -29.52 8.13 46.71
C LEU A 5 -28.53 7.39 47.62
N SER A 6 -27.37 7.98 47.91
CA SER A 6 -26.36 7.42 48.81
C SER A 6 -26.89 7.23 50.25
N LYS A 7 -27.68 8.19 50.76
CA LYS A 7 -28.32 8.08 52.09
C LYS A 7 -29.41 7.01 52.20
N LYS A 8 -30.03 6.60 51.07
CA LYS A 8 -31.19 5.69 51.07
C LYS A 8 -30.81 4.23 50.85
N TRP A 9 -29.66 3.96 50.23
CA TRP A 9 -29.21 2.61 49.84
C TRP A 9 -27.78 2.25 50.28
N GLY A 10 -27.07 3.14 51.00
CA GLY A 10 -25.68 2.92 51.42
C GLY A 10 -25.43 1.74 52.38
N HIS A 11 -26.48 1.07 52.85
CA HIS A 11 -26.40 -0.15 53.67
C HIS A 11 -26.81 -1.42 52.91
N ASP A 12 -27.21 -1.31 51.64
CA ASP A 12 -27.50 -2.48 50.80
C ASP A 12 -26.18 -3.05 50.24
N PRO A 13 -25.80 -4.29 50.60
CA PRO A 13 -24.58 -4.92 50.11
C PRO A 13 -24.50 -4.97 48.58
N ALA A 14 -25.64 -5.14 47.89
CA ALA A 14 -25.68 -5.21 46.43
C ALA A 14 -25.40 -3.84 45.78
N TYR A 15 -25.80 -2.74 46.43
CA TYR A 15 -25.50 -1.39 45.96
C TYR A 15 -24.01 -1.06 46.10
N ASN A 16 -23.39 -1.48 47.20
CA ASN A 16 -21.96 -1.29 47.43
C ASN A 16 -21.11 -2.12 46.46
N GLU A 17 -21.49 -3.37 46.18
CA GLU A 17 -20.80 -4.20 45.19
C GLU A 17 -20.90 -3.62 43.76
N ALA A 18 -22.10 -3.17 43.35
CA ALA A 18 -22.30 -2.54 42.05
C ALA A 18 -21.47 -1.25 41.87
N THR A 19 -21.36 -0.43 42.93
CA THR A 19 -20.56 0.79 42.89
C THR A 19 -19.05 0.51 42.87
N GLU A 20 -18.57 -0.52 43.55
CA GLU A 20 -17.18 -0.98 43.44
C GLU A 20 -16.84 -1.49 42.04
N ILE A 21 -17.71 -2.30 41.44
CA ILE A 21 -17.54 -2.80 40.07
C ILE A 21 -17.46 -1.64 39.06
N LEU A 22 -18.38 -0.68 39.16
CA LEU A 22 -18.38 0.51 38.30
C LEU A 22 -17.11 1.35 38.49
N THR A 23 -16.67 1.53 39.73
CA THR A 23 -15.45 2.30 40.04
C THR A 23 -14.22 1.61 39.48
N ARG A 24 -14.12 0.29 39.62
CA ARG A 24 -13.02 -0.52 39.06
C ARG A 24 -13.03 -0.51 37.53
N SER A 25 -14.20 -0.64 36.92
CA SER A 25 -14.36 -0.54 35.46
C SER A 25 -13.92 0.83 34.95
N ASN A 26 -14.36 1.92 35.59
CA ASN A 26 -13.98 3.27 35.20
C ASN A 26 -12.47 3.50 35.32
N LYS A 27 -11.85 3.00 36.41
CA LYS A 27 -10.39 3.06 36.59
C LYS A 27 -9.63 2.31 35.48
N ASN A 28 -10.10 1.13 35.09
CA ASN A 28 -9.51 0.36 33.99
C ASN A 28 -9.65 1.10 32.64
N THR A 29 -10.82 1.67 32.37
CA THR A 29 -11.05 2.48 31.16
C THR A 29 -10.12 3.69 31.13
N GLN A 30 -9.97 4.41 32.25
CA GLN A 30 -9.05 5.55 32.33
C GLN A 30 -7.59 5.14 32.11
N GLN A 31 -7.16 4.00 32.65
CA GLN A 31 -5.81 3.47 32.40
C GLN A 31 -5.59 3.14 30.92
N PHE A 32 -6.59 2.55 30.26
CA PHE A 32 -6.53 2.24 28.84
C PHE A 32 -6.46 3.51 27.97
N VAL A 33 -7.31 4.50 28.26
CA VAL A 33 -7.29 5.80 27.57
C VAL A 33 -5.94 6.49 27.72
N ASN A 34 -5.37 6.50 28.93
CA ASN A 34 -4.05 7.07 29.16
C ASN A 34 -2.96 6.33 28.37
N LYS A 35 -3.04 5.00 28.28
CA LYS A 35 -2.11 4.21 27.47
C LYS A 35 -2.20 4.60 25.98
N ILE A 36 -3.41 4.67 25.42
CA ILE A 36 -3.62 5.12 24.04
C ILE A 36 -3.04 6.51 23.81
N LEU A 37 -3.29 7.45 24.72
CA LEU A 37 -2.79 8.81 24.61
C LEU A 37 -1.26 8.86 24.58
N THR A 38 -0.60 8.07 25.42
CA THR A 38 0.87 7.99 25.42
C THR A 38 1.43 7.37 24.14
N GLU A 39 0.75 6.38 23.55
CA GLU A 39 1.16 5.78 22.28
C GLU A 39 0.94 6.74 21.10
N SER A 40 -0.17 7.49 21.10
CA SER A 40 -0.46 8.53 20.11
C SER A 40 0.62 9.62 20.11
N ASN A 41 1.01 10.12 21.28
CA ASN A 41 2.06 11.13 21.40
C ASN A 41 3.44 10.61 20.91
N LYS A 42 3.74 9.33 21.16
CA LYS A 42 4.97 8.69 20.64
C LYS A 42 4.97 8.60 19.11
N LEU A 43 3.83 8.28 18.51
CA LEU A 43 3.69 8.23 17.05
C LEU A 43 3.82 9.62 16.43
N GLU A 44 3.24 10.65 17.05
CA GLU A 44 3.37 12.03 16.58
C GLU A 44 4.83 12.51 16.59
N ALA A 45 5.59 12.16 17.64
CA ALA A 45 7.03 12.46 17.70
C ALA A 45 7.82 11.78 16.58
N LYS A 46 7.53 10.51 16.29
CA LYS A 46 8.15 9.77 15.17
C LYS A 46 7.80 10.38 13.81
N ASN A 47 6.55 10.81 13.60
CA ASN A 47 6.16 11.48 12.36
C ASN A 47 6.94 12.77 12.14
N LYS A 48 7.10 13.60 13.18
CA LYS A 48 7.92 14.82 13.11
C LYS A 48 9.39 14.53 12.79
N GLU A 49 9.92 13.40 13.22
CA GLU A 49 11.28 12.98 12.89
C GLU A 49 11.41 12.53 11.43
N LEU A 50 10.47 11.73 10.94
CA LEU A 50 10.41 11.33 9.53
C LEU A 50 10.24 12.51 8.59
N GLU A 51 9.43 13.51 8.94
CA GLU A 51 9.29 14.75 8.16
C GLU A 51 10.61 15.51 8.02
N LYS A 52 11.42 15.54 9.10
CA LYS A 52 12.77 16.14 9.04
C LYS A 52 13.71 15.35 8.14
N GLU A 53 13.64 14.02 8.13
CA GLU A 53 14.43 13.18 7.23
C GLU A 53 14.05 13.38 5.76
N ILE A 54 12.75 13.42 5.48
CA ILE A 54 12.23 13.72 4.13
C ILE A 54 12.76 15.07 3.64
N ALA A 55 12.70 16.11 4.47
CA ALA A 55 13.22 17.43 4.12
C ALA A 55 14.74 17.41 3.83
N LYS A 56 15.53 16.67 4.61
CA LYS A 56 16.98 16.49 4.37
C LYS A 56 17.27 15.78 3.04
N LEU A 57 16.50 14.74 2.72
CA LEU A 57 16.64 14.00 1.46
C LEU A 57 16.26 14.88 0.26
N GLN A 58 15.19 15.67 0.37
CA GLN A 58 14.79 16.62 -0.65
C GLN A 58 15.88 17.67 -0.92
N ALA A 59 16.46 18.27 0.11
CA ALA A 59 17.58 19.20 -0.02
C ALA A 59 18.81 18.55 -0.69
N SER A 60 19.10 17.29 -0.37
CA SER A 60 20.21 16.52 -0.99
C SER A 60 19.97 16.22 -2.47
N ILE A 61 18.70 16.05 -2.88
CA ILE A 61 18.32 15.86 -4.28
C ILE A 61 18.46 17.18 -5.06
N GLU A 62 18.08 18.31 -4.47
CA GLU A 62 18.22 19.61 -5.11
C GLU A 62 19.69 20.02 -5.32
N LEU A 63 20.57 19.72 -4.36
CA LEU A 63 22.02 19.94 -4.52
C LEU A 63 22.64 19.12 -5.66
N LYS A 64 22.07 17.97 -6.01
CA LYS A 64 22.52 17.12 -7.12
C LYS A 64 21.97 17.58 -8.48
N LYS A 65 21.07 18.58 -8.54
CA LYS A 65 20.34 18.99 -9.75
C LYS A 65 20.88 20.24 -10.47
N THR A 66 21.99 20.87 -10.08
CA THR A 66 22.58 22.02 -10.81
C THR A 66 24.12 21.98 -10.88
N PRO A 67 24.79 22.44 -11.96
CA PRO A 67 24.52 22.30 -13.39
C PRO A 67 25.69 21.56 -14.11
N SER A 68 25.44 20.37 -14.68
CA SER A 68 26.36 19.75 -15.67
C SER A 68 25.69 19.49 -17.03
N ARG A 69 24.48 20.01 -17.24
CA ARG A 69 23.69 19.74 -18.45
C ARG A 69 23.82 20.81 -19.54
N ASP A 70 24.38 21.99 -19.24
CA ASP A 70 24.49 23.10 -20.20
C ASP A 70 25.71 22.99 -21.14
N LYS A 71 26.60 22.00 -20.95
CA LYS A 71 27.78 21.82 -21.82
C LYS A 71 27.59 20.85 -22.98
N LEU A 72 26.44 20.18 -23.13
CA LEU A 72 26.24 19.16 -24.19
C LEU A 72 25.41 19.62 -25.40
N ASN A 73 24.66 20.72 -25.31
CA ASN A 73 23.75 21.14 -26.39
C ASN A 73 24.33 22.23 -27.32
N GLN A 74 25.58 22.65 -27.13
CA GLN A 74 26.20 23.71 -27.93
C GLN A 74 27.23 23.20 -28.96
N ALA A 75 27.40 21.89 -29.10
CA ALA A 75 28.38 21.29 -30.02
C ALA A 75 27.77 20.58 -31.25
N SER A 76 26.45 20.65 -31.48
CA SER A 76 25.76 19.91 -32.56
C SER A 76 25.16 20.81 -33.65
N SER A 77 25.76 21.96 -33.91
CA SER A 77 25.33 22.82 -35.02
C SER A 77 26.51 23.59 -35.58
N GLN A 78 27.36 22.91 -36.34
CA GLN A 78 27.98 23.41 -37.58
C GLN A 78 29.01 22.39 -38.07
N GLU A 79 28.82 21.96 -39.33
CA GLU A 79 29.78 21.36 -40.28
C GLU A 79 29.31 20.04 -40.89
N GLU A 80 28.50 20.17 -41.94
CA GLU A 80 28.60 19.37 -43.16
C GLU A 80 28.62 20.39 -44.31
N PRO A 81 29.51 20.27 -45.32
CA PRO A 81 29.12 19.44 -46.45
C PRO A 81 30.27 18.80 -47.29
N GLN A 82 29.82 17.95 -48.22
CA GLN A 82 30.40 17.59 -49.54
C GLN A 82 31.12 16.23 -49.62
N LEU A 83 30.48 15.20 -50.22
CA LEU A 83 30.32 14.95 -51.67
C LEU A 83 31.57 14.28 -52.28
N ALA A 84 31.50 12.96 -52.52
CA ALA A 84 31.93 12.32 -53.77
C ALA A 84 31.78 10.79 -53.69
N ARG A 85 30.64 10.29 -54.18
CA ARG A 85 30.54 8.94 -54.74
C ARG A 85 30.88 9.02 -56.23
N THR A 86 31.90 8.31 -56.71
CA THR A 86 31.87 7.62 -58.03
C THR A 86 33.00 6.60 -58.12
N LYS A 87 32.64 5.32 -58.26
CA LYS A 87 32.85 4.46 -59.46
C LYS A 87 34.34 4.22 -59.83
N LEU A 88 34.81 2.97 -59.75
CA LEU A 88 35.00 2.09 -60.92
C LEU A 88 35.75 0.80 -60.55
N ASN A 89 35.13 -0.32 -60.86
CA ASN A 89 35.73 -1.63 -61.05
C ASN A 89 36.01 -1.80 -62.56
N ARG A 90 37.24 -2.12 -62.98
CA ARG A 90 37.63 -3.03 -64.09
C ARG A 90 39.00 -2.71 -64.71
N GLY A 91 39.72 -3.77 -65.07
CA GLY A 91 40.91 -3.80 -65.95
C GLY A 91 42.01 -4.66 -65.33
N HIS A 92 42.14 -5.97 -65.59
CA HIS A 92 42.68 -6.65 -66.78
C HIS A 92 44.09 -6.22 -67.23
N SER A 93 45.01 -7.19 -67.12
CA SER A 93 46.02 -7.68 -68.09
C SER A 93 47.11 -6.76 -68.65
N GLU A 94 48.32 -7.35 -68.67
CA GLU A 94 49.45 -7.18 -69.60
C GLU A 94 50.21 -5.85 -69.63
N GLU A 95 51.49 -5.89 -69.22
CA GLU A 95 52.63 -5.98 -70.15
C GLU A 95 53.98 -6.04 -69.38
N LEU A 96 54.83 -6.97 -69.79
CA LEU A 96 56.28 -6.98 -69.51
C LEU A 96 56.97 -5.96 -70.44
N PRO A 97 58.11 -5.37 -70.03
CA PRO A 97 59.34 -5.84 -70.66
C PRO A 97 60.54 -5.99 -69.71
N GLN A 98 61.41 -6.88 -70.16
CA GLN A 98 62.66 -7.32 -69.58
C GLN A 98 63.68 -6.17 -69.45
N LEU A 99 64.49 -6.16 -68.38
CA LEU A 99 65.89 -5.75 -68.45
C LEU A 99 66.73 -6.19 -67.23
N ALA A 100 67.82 -6.86 -67.56
CA ALA A 100 69.11 -6.91 -66.87
C ALA A 100 69.19 -7.51 -65.45
N ARG A 101 69.77 -8.72 -65.42
CA ARG A 101 70.61 -9.19 -64.32
C ARG A 101 71.68 -8.13 -63.99
N VAL A 102 71.66 -7.62 -62.78
CA VAL A 102 72.88 -7.17 -62.08
C VAL A 102 72.96 -7.93 -60.77
N LYS A 103 73.89 -8.89 -60.71
CA LYS A 103 74.40 -9.41 -59.45
C LYS A 103 75.25 -8.29 -58.82
N LEU A 104 74.76 -7.67 -57.76
CA LEU A 104 75.60 -6.92 -56.82
C LEU A 104 75.22 -7.29 -55.39
N ASN A 105 76.09 -8.11 -54.82
CA ASN A 105 76.52 -8.15 -53.42
C ASN A 105 75.47 -7.87 -52.33
N ARG A 106 74.94 -8.99 -51.81
CA ARG A 106 74.52 -9.09 -50.41
C ARG A 106 75.69 -8.75 -49.48
N GLY A 107 75.40 -7.95 -48.49
CA GLY A 107 76.17 -7.91 -47.26
C GLY A 107 75.73 -6.79 -46.35
N HIS A 108 75.07 -7.13 -45.24
CA HIS A 108 74.90 -6.33 -44.01
C HIS A 108 73.56 -5.63 -43.72
N SER A 109 72.52 -5.68 -44.57
CA SER A 109 71.22 -5.01 -44.26
C SER A 109 70.01 -5.96 -44.08
N GLU A 110 69.93 -7.08 -44.80
CA GLU A 110 68.79 -8.01 -44.69
C GLU A 110 68.71 -8.72 -43.33
N ASP A 111 69.85 -9.11 -42.75
CA ASP A 111 69.88 -9.78 -41.43
C ASP A 111 69.49 -8.82 -40.30
N GLN A 112 69.75 -7.52 -40.44
CA GLN A 112 69.30 -6.52 -39.47
C GLN A 112 67.79 -6.28 -39.56
N LEU A 113 67.20 -6.33 -40.75
CA LEU A 113 65.75 -6.18 -40.95
C LEU A 113 64.97 -7.42 -40.51
N LEU A 114 65.50 -8.62 -40.77
CA LEU A 114 64.91 -9.88 -40.29
C LEU A 114 65.05 -10.03 -38.76
N ALA A 115 66.18 -9.62 -38.17
CA ALA A 115 66.35 -9.59 -36.71
C ALA A 115 65.45 -8.54 -36.03
N ARG A 116 65.19 -7.39 -36.67
CA ARG A 116 64.28 -6.36 -36.13
C ARG A 116 62.81 -6.78 -36.25
N ARG A 117 62.45 -7.51 -37.32
CA ARG A 117 61.12 -8.12 -37.49
C ARG A 117 60.87 -9.28 -36.51
N ALA A 118 61.88 -10.12 -36.27
CA ALA A 118 61.81 -11.20 -35.28
C ALA A 118 61.81 -10.70 -33.82
N LYS A 119 62.34 -9.49 -33.56
CA LYS A 119 62.24 -8.82 -32.25
C LYS A 119 60.88 -8.15 -32.03
N LEU A 120 60.19 -7.71 -33.08
CA LEU A 120 58.82 -7.19 -33.01
C LEU A 120 57.76 -8.30 -32.92
N SER A 121 58.08 -9.55 -33.27
CA SER A 121 57.14 -10.69 -33.24
C SER A 121 57.33 -11.64 -32.05
N ARG A 122 58.16 -11.30 -31.06
CA ARG A 122 58.53 -12.19 -29.93
C ARG A 122 58.09 -11.72 -28.54
N GLY A 123 57.28 -10.67 -28.44
CA GLY A 123 56.52 -10.39 -27.22
C GLY A 123 55.07 -10.79 -27.43
N PRO A 124 54.37 -11.42 -26.47
CA PRO A 124 52.92 -11.37 -26.50
C PRO A 124 52.57 -9.87 -26.55
N SER A 125 51.86 -9.43 -27.60
CA SER A 125 51.41 -8.04 -27.64
C SER A 125 50.66 -7.78 -26.33
N GLN A 126 50.99 -6.68 -25.64
CA GLN A 126 50.32 -6.29 -24.39
C GLN A 126 48.78 -6.27 -24.57
N GLU A 127 48.33 -6.02 -25.79
CA GLU A 127 46.96 -6.11 -26.28
C GLU A 127 46.35 -7.53 -26.24
N GLY A 128 47.12 -8.58 -26.55
CA GLY A 128 46.66 -9.97 -26.55
C GLY A 128 46.48 -10.55 -25.14
N LEU A 129 47.37 -10.18 -24.21
CA LEU A 129 47.23 -10.54 -22.78
C LEU A 129 46.05 -9.80 -22.11
N LEU A 130 45.81 -8.54 -22.50
CA LEU A 130 44.64 -7.78 -22.04
C LEU A 130 43.34 -8.36 -22.60
N LEU A 131 43.34 -8.81 -23.86
CA LEU A 131 42.16 -9.41 -24.48
C LEU A 131 41.80 -10.77 -23.85
N ASP A 132 42.79 -11.61 -23.53
CA ASP A 132 42.56 -12.91 -22.89
C ASP A 132 42.08 -12.76 -21.43
N GLY A 133 42.59 -11.76 -20.71
CA GLY A 133 42.07 -11.36 -19.40
C GLY A 133 40.62 -10.88 -19.46
N CYS A 134 40.29 -10.04 -20.45
CA CYS A 134 38.95 -9.53 -20.67
C CYS A 134 37.94 -10.63 -21.03
N LEU A 135 38.35 -11.61 -21.84
CA LEU A 135 37.52 -12.77 -22.20
C LEU A 135 37.24 -13.67 -20.99
N ASN A 136 38.24 -13.93 -20.14
CA ASN A 136 38.05 -14.71 -18.92
C ASN A 136 37.14 -14.00 -17.91
N GLU A 137 37.28 -12.68 -17.75
CA GLU A 137 36.41 -11.89 -16.88
C GLU A 137 34.96 -11.86 -17.42
N GLN A 138 34.79 -11.73 -18.74
CA GLN A 138 33.48 -11.84 -19.38
C GLN A 138 32.84 -13.23 -19.16
N HIS A 139 33.61 -14.32 -19.27
CA HIS A 139 33.11 -15.67 -18.99
C HIS A 139 32.69 -15.85 -17.52
N ASN A 140 33.48 -15.32 -16.58
CA ASN A 140 33.15 -15.38 -15.15
C ASN A 140 31.88 -14.58 -14.83
N LEU A 141 31.75 -13.37 -15.38
CA LEU A 141 30.57 -12.52 -15.21
C LEU A 141 29.31 -13.13 -15.83
N VAL A 142 29.44 -13.82 -16.96
CA VAL A 142 28.33 -14.56 -17.58
C VAL A 142 27.90 -15.73 -16.70
N GLY A 143 28.85 -16.51 -16.17
CA GLY A 143 28.56 -17.59 -15.23
C GLY A 143 27.85 -17.10 -13.96
N GLU A 144 28.33 -16.01 -13.37
CA GLU A 144 27.70 -15.41 -12.18
C GLU A 144 26.29 -14.90 -12.49
N ASN A 145 26.08 -14.24 -13.64
CA ASN A 145 24.74 -13.83 -14.07
C ASN A 145 23.78 -15.02 -14.27
N GLU A 146 24.26 -16.14 -14.79
CA GLU A 146 23.45 -17.35 -14.93
C GLU A 146 23.05 -17.92 -13.57
N THR A 147 23.97 -17.98 -12.61
CA THR A 147 23.66 -18.43 -11.25
C THR A 147 22.65 -17.51 -10.54
N LEU A 148 22.86 -16.18 -10.62
CA LEU A 148 21.95 -15.19 -10.06
C LEU A 148 20.55 -15.25 -10.70
N LYS A 149 20.48 -15.55 -12.00
CA LYS A 149 19.21 -15.73 -12.72
C LYS A 149 18.48 -17.00 -12.28
N GLN A 150 19.22 -18.10 -12.05
CA GLN A 150 18.65 -19.33 -11.51
C GLN A 150 18.12 -19.13 -10.09
N GLU A 151 18.87 -18.45 -9.23
CA GLU A 151 18.46 -18.14 -7.86
C GLU A 151 17.24 -17.22 -7.82
N ASN A 152 17.22 -16.16 -8.64
CA ASN A 152 16.04 -15.30 -8.80
C ASN A 152 14.80 -16.08 -9.22
N ASN A 153 14.94 -17.03 -10.14
CA ASN A 153 13.82 -17.87 -10.57
C ASN A 153 13.35 -18.81 -9.46
N LYS A 154 14.26 -19.31 -8.61
CA LYS A 154 13.92 -20.13 -7.45
C LYS A 154 13.18 -19.32 -6.40
N LEU A 155 13.69 -18.15 -6.03
CA LEU A 155 13.06 -17.24 -5.06
C LEU A 155 11.66 -16.80 -5.53
N ARG A 156 11.50 -16.50 -6.83
CA ARG A 156 10.17 -16.16 -7.39
C ARG A 156 9.16 -17.29 -7.26
N LYS A 157 9.59 -18.55 -7.45
CA LYS A 157 8.71 -19.72 -7.27
C LYS A 157 8.32 -19.89 -5.81
N GLU A 158 9.28 -19.73 -4.90
CA GLU A 158 9.05 -19.85 -3.46
C GLU A 158 8.11 -18.78 -2.93
N ILE A 159 8.31 -17.51 -3.34
CA ILE A 159 7.38 -16.41 -3.03
C ILE A 159 5.97 -16.73 -3.52
N LYS A 160 5.82 -17.30 -4.71
CA LYS A 160 4.51 -17.67 -5.24
C LYS A 160 3.84 -18.74 -4.37
N VAL A 161 4.56 -19.82 -4.06
CA VAL A 161 4.03 -20.90 -3.21
C VAL A 161 3.63 -20.37 -1.82
N LEU A 162 4.48 -19.59 -1.18
CA LEU A 162 4.18 -18.98 0.12
C LEU A 162 2.98 -18.03 0.06
N SER A 163 2.82 -17.31 -1.05
CA SER A 163 1.65 -16.44 -1.27
C SER A 163 0.37 -17.26 -1.38
N ASP A 164 0.39 -18.35 -2.14
CA ASP A 164 -0.76 -19.24 -2.32
C ASP A 164 -1.14 -19.92 -0.98
N GLU A 165 -0.15 -20.39 -0.21
CA GLU A 165 -0.36 -20.97 1.13
C GLU A 165 -0.94 -19.95 2.11
N LYS A 166 -0.44 -18.71 2.10
CA LYS A 166 -0.98 -17.61 2.90
C LYS A 166 -2.45 -17.36 2.58
N GLU A 167 -2.82 -17.33 1.29
CA GLU A 167 -4.19 -17.09 0.87
C GLU A 167 -5.12 -18.22 1.33
N ILE A 168 -4.68 -19.48 1.19
CA ILE A 168 -5.42 -20.66 1.67
C ILE A 168 -5.61 -20.59 3.19
N ALA A 169 -4.56 -20.26 3.95
CA ALA A 169 -4.63 -20.14 5.40
C ALA A 169 -5.60 -19.03 5.83
N LEU A 170 -5.54 -17.85 5.20
CA LEU A 170 -6.45 -16.75 5.45
C LEU A 170 -7.90 -17.14 5.15
N SER A 171 -8.15 -17.80 4.02
CA SER A 171 -9.50 -18.27 3.66
C SER A 171 -10.07 -19.23 4.70
N ARG A 172 -9.26 -20.18 5.19
CA ARG A 172 -9.69 -21.13 6.24
C ARG A 172 -9.96 -20.43 7.57
N LEU A 173 -9.09 -19.50 7.97
CA LEU A 173 -9.27 -18.73 9.20
C LEU A 173 -10.53 -17.86 9.14
N SER A 174 -10.77 -17.17 8.02
CA SER A 174 -11.98 -16.38 7.81
C SER A 174 -13.25 -17.23 7.89
N LYS A 175 -13.24 -18.43 7.30
CA LYS A 175 -14.37 -19.37 7.41
C LYS A 175 -14.61 -19.83 8.84
N LEU A 176 -13.55 -20.20 9.56
CA LEU A 176 -13.65 -20.65 10.96
C LEU A 176 -14.12 -19.52 11.88
N ALA A 177 -13.61 -18.30 11.68
CA ALA A 177 -14.04 -17.11 12.39
C ALA A 177 -15.52 -16.82 12.12
N GLY A 178 -15.95 -16.90 10.85
CA GLY A 178 -17.36 -16.80 10.48
C GLY A 178 -18.22 -17.80 11.25
N ILE A 179 -17.88 -19.09 11.19
CA ILE A 179 -18.62 -20.16 11.88
C ILE A 179 -18.67 -19.93 13.40
N GLN A 180 -17.58 -19.51 14.03
CA GLN A 180 -17.57 -19.24 15.48
C GLN A 180 -18.39 -18.01 15.86
N LEU A 181 -18.45 -16.99 14.99
CA LEU A 181 -19.28 -15.80 15.21
C LEU A 181 -20.78 -16.09 14.99
N THR A 182 -21.10 -17.05 14.11
CA THR A 182 -22.48 -17.42 13.78
C THR A 182 -23.06 -18.52 14.69
N LYS A 183 -22.21 -19.35 15.31
CA LYS A 183 -22.64 -20.49 16.12
C LYS A 183 -23.37 -20.02 17.38
N GLY A 184 -24.67 -20.27 17.43
CA GLY A 184 -25.54 -19.91 18.57
C GLY A 184 -26.14 -18.51 18.49
N ASN A 185 -25.88 -17.74 17.43
CA ASN A 185 -26.45 -16.41 17.19
C ASN A 185 -26.92 -16.29 15.73
N SER A 186 -28.01 -16.96 15.38
CA SER A 186 -28.64 -16.86 14.05
C SER A 186 -28.99 -15.41 13.68
N ASP A 187 -29.36 -14.62 14.68
CA ASP A 187 -29.84 -13.24 14.51
C ASP A 187 -28.72 -12.26 14.13
N ILE A 188 -27.46 -12.58 14.46
CA ILE A 188 -26.29 -11.79 14.00
C ILE A 188 -26.06 -11.99 12.49
N THR A 189 -26.62 -13.05 11.91
CA THR A 189 -26.33 -13.52 10.56
C THR A 189 -27.49 -13.45 9.61
N ASP A 190 -28.62 -12.88 10.05
CA ASP A 190 -29.73 -12.66 9.15
C ASP A 190 -29.40 -11.54 8.16
N LEU A 191 -28.72 -11.92 7.08
CA LEU A 191 -28.39 -11.06 5.96
C LEU A 191 -29.64 -10.65 5.18
N SER A 192 -30.81 -11.24 5.47
CA SER A 192 -32.09 -10.81 4.91
C SER A 192 -32.65 -9.57 5.62
N ASP A 193 -32.21 -9.26 6.85
CA ASP A 193 -32.63 -8.05 7.54
C ASP A 193 -32.07 -6.78 6.87
N SER A 194 -32.98 -5.99 6.30
CA SER A 194 -32.71 -4.71 5.65
C SER A 194 -32.30 -3.62 6.64
N ASN A 195 -32.59 -3.80 7.93
CA ASN A 195 -32.32 -2.87 9.01
C ASN A 195 -31.15 -3.30 9.91
N ARG A 196 -30.36 -4.30 9.50
CA ARG A 196 -29.14 -4.67 10.24
C ARG A 196 -28.13 -3.52 10.26
N PRO A 197 -27.26 -3.42 11.30
CA PRO A 197 -26.33 -2.31 11.46
C PRO A 197 -25.48 -2.00 10.23
N THR A 198 -24.95 -3.04 9.56
CA THR A 198 -24.13 -2.87 8.35
C THR A 198 -24.94 -2.30 7.19
N LYS A 199 -26.16 -2.81 6.94
CA LYS A 199 -27.02 -2.32 5.85
C LYS A 199 -27.54 -0.91 6.13
N LEU A 200 -27.80 -0.56 7.39
CA LEU A 200 -28.10 0.81 7.79
C LEU A 200 -26.93 1.75 7.50
N SER A 201 -25.69 1.33 7.80
CA SER A 201 -24.50 2.15 7.50
C SER A 201 -24.30 2.38 6.00
N GLU A 202 -24.54 1.35 5.17
CA GLU A 202 -24.54 1.47 3.72
C GLU A 202 -25.61 2.44 3.23
N LYS A 203 -26.86 2.30 3.67
CA LYS A 203 -27.98 3.20 3.31
C LYS A 203 -27.72 4.65 3.73
N TRP A 204 -27.15 4.87 4.91
CA TRP A 204 -26.77 6.22 5.38
C TRP A 204 -25.65 6.83 4.54
N SER A 205 -24.74 6.02 4.02
CA SER A 205 -23.68 6.48 3.13
C SER A 205 -24.23 6.85 1.75
N SER A 206 -25.19 6.07 1.23
CA SER A 206 -25.89 6.35 -0.04
C SER A 206 -26.70 7.64 0.02
N LEU A 207 -27.29 7.96 1.17
CA LEU A 207 -28.18 9.11 1.34
C LEU A 207 -27.61 10.44 0.81
N TYR A 208 -26.29 10.63 0.90
CA TYR A 208 -25.61 11.84 0.43
C TYR A 208 -25.23 11.80 -1.06
N THR A 209 -25.18 10.63 -1.70
CA THR A 209 -24.81 10.49 -3.11
C THR A 209 -26.04 10.42 -4.00
N ASP A 210 -26.95 9.49 -3.74
CA ASP A 210 -27.98 9.12 -4.72
C ASP A 210 -29.32 9.77 -4.35
N GLU A 211 -29.80 9.55 -3.13
CA GLU A 211 -31.13 9.97 -2.71
C GLU A 211 -31.26 11.49 -2.51
N TRP A 212 -30.21 12.15 -2.02
CA TRP A 212 -30.21 13.62 -1.88
C TRP A 212 -30.31 14.31 -3.24
N SER A 213 -29.52 13.84 -4.21
CA SER A 213 -29.48 14.38 -5.57
C SER A 213 -30.83 14.16 -6.28
N GLU A 214 -31.40 12.96 -6.17
CA GLU A 214 -32.70 12.63 -6.75
C GLU A 214 -33.84 13.48 -6.13
N ALA A 215 -33.84 13.63 -4.80
CA ALA A 215 -34.83 14.45 -4.11
C ALA A 215 -34.71 15.94 -4.47
N PHE A 216 -33.48 16.44 -4.64
CA PHE A 216 -33.22 17.81 -5.07
C PHE A 216 -33.75 18.07 -6.49
N ASP A 217 -33.48 17.17 -7.43
CA ASP A 217 -33.96 17.27 -8.80
C ASP A 217 -35.48 17.22 -8.88
N GLU A 218 -36.12 16.33 -8.12
CA GLU A 218 -37.57 16.20 -8.11
C GLU A 218 -38.26 17.41 -7.46
N LEU A 219 -37.71 17.95 -6.39
CA LEU A 219 -38.18 19.20 -5.79
C LEU A 219 -38.00 20.41 -6.71
N SER A 220 -36.92 20.43 -7.48
CA SER A 220 -36.68 21.47 -8.51
C SER A 220 -37.76 21.43 -9.60
N LYS A 221 -38.12 20.23 -10.07
CA LYS A 221 -39.17 20.03 -11.08
C LYS A 221 -40.55 20.39 -10.56
N THR A 222 -40.90 19.90 -9.37
CA THR A 222 -42.25 20.06 -8.79
C THR A 222 -42.55 21.51 -8.42
N LYS A 223 -41.57 22.25 -7.88
CA LYS A 223 -41.76 23.65 -7.49
C LYS A 223 -41.56 24.65 -8.63
N LYS A 224 -40.97 24.22 -9.76
CA LYS A 224 -40.63 25.10 -10.90
C LYS A 224 -39.83 26.34 -10.47
N THR A 225 -38.98 26.18 -9.45
CA THR A 225 -38.14 27.26 -8.93
C THR A 225 -36.67 26.90 -9.14
N ASN A 226 -35.91 27.78 -9.80
CA ASN A 226 -34.45 27.68 -9.88
C ASN A 226 -33.74 28.23 -8.63
N ASP A 227 -34.48 28.42 -7.53
CA ASP A 227 -33.94 28.95 -6.29
C ASP A 227 -33.43 27.78 -5.43
N ASN A 228 -32.19 27.37 -5.72
CA ASN A 228 -31.53 26.24 -5.06
C ASN A 228 -31.56 26.37 -3.54
N PHE A 229 -31.44 27.60 -3.01
CA PHE A 229 -31.43 27.84 -1.57
C PHE A 229 -32.74 27.45 -0.89
N LYS A 230 -33.89 27.67 -1.55
CA LYS A 230 -35.19 27.26 -1.00
C LYS A 230 -35.34 25.74 -0.96
N ILE A 231 -34.84 25.05 -1.99
CA ILE A 231 -34.91 23.59 -2.11
C ILE A 231 -33.99 22.94 -1.07
N GLU A 232 -32.75 23.41 -0.97
CA GLU A 232 -31.79 22.96 0.04
C GLU A 232 -32.32 23.17 1.47
N LYS A 233 -32.94 24.32 1.75
CA LYS A 233 -33.54 24.60 3.05
C LYS A 233 -34.62 23.59 3.40
N GLU A 234 -35.47 23.23 2.44
CA GLU A 234 -36.57 22.31 2.65
C GLU A 234 -36.10 20.88 2.86
N LEU A 235 -35.12 20.41 2.07
CA LEU A 235 -34.47 19.13 2.29
C LEU A 235 -33.79 19.08 3.67
N CYS A 236 -33.12 20.16 4.07
CA CYS A 236 -32.53 20.27 5.41
C CYS A 236 -33.59 20.18 6.52
N ASP A 237 -34.74 20.83 6.34
CA ASP A 237 -35.85 20.79 7.30
C ASP A 237 -36.47 19.39 7.39
N ILE A 238 -36.58 18.67 6.28
CA ILE A 238 -36.99 17.25 6.26
C ILE A 238 -36.01 16.40 7.07
N VAL A 239 -34.71 16.51 6.82
CA VAL A 239 -33.69 15.72 7.55
C VAL A 239 -33.71 16.04 9.05
N LYS A 240 -33.83 17.31 9.43
CA LYS A 240 -33.99 17.70 10.85
C LYS A 240 -35.23 17.08 11.48
N LYS A 241 -36.33 17.00 10.75
CA LYS A 241 -37.58 16.38 11.22
C LYS A 241 -37.45 14.87 11.37
N CYS A 242 -36.80 14.21 10.43
CA CYS A 242 -36.47 12.78 10.53
C CYS A 242 -35.59 12.51 11.75
N TYR A 243 -34.50 13.27 11.93
CA TYR A 243 -33.61 13.14 13.08
C TYR A 243 -34.34 13.32 14.42
N SER A 244 -35.12 14.39 14.56
CA SER A 244 -35.89 14.62 15.80
C SER A 244 -36.92 13.52 16.08
N THR A 245 -37.52 12.96 15.02
CA THR A 245 -38.42 11.81 15.15
C THR A 245 -37.67 10.57 15.63
N CYS A 246 -36.51 10.26 15.06
CA CYS A 246 -35.66 9.14 15.50
C CYS A 246 -35.26 9.26 16.97
N VAL A 247 -34.81 10.45 17.40
CA VAL A 247 -34.45 10.72 18.82
C VAL A 247 -35.65 10.53 19.76
N ASN A 248 -36.85 10.91 19.33
CA ASN A 248 -38.05 10.73 20.15
C ASN A 248 -38.45 9.25 20.24
N ILE A 249 -38.33 8.49 19.15
CA ILE A 249 -38.56 7.03 19.14
C ILE A 249 -37.55 6.33 20.05
N GLU A 250 -36.27 6.66 19.94
CA GLU A 250 -35.20 6.11 20.78
C GLU A 250 -35.51 6.32 22.27
N LYS A 251 -35.86 7.55 22.67
CA LYS A 251 -36.22 7.86 24.06
C LYS A 251 -37.39 7.00 24.55
N LYS A 252 -38.41 6.82 23.72
CA LYS A 252 -39.59 5.99 24.06
C LYS A 252 -39.20 4.52 24.21
N GLN A 253 -38.49 3.97 23.23
CA GLN A 253 -38.00 2.59 23.26
C GLN A 253 -37.10 2.33 24.47
N MET A 254 -36.22 3.27 24.81
CA MET A 254 -35.36 3.15 25.99
C MET A 254 -36.14 3.12 27.30
N VAL A 255 -37.25 3.85 27.40
CA VAL A 255 -38.15 3.77 28.56
C VAL A 255 -38.87 2.43 28.60
N ASP A 256 -39.38 1.96 27.46
CA ASP A 256 -40.10 0.69 27.36
C ASP A 256 -39.20 -0.51 27.71
N ILE A 257 -37.96 -0.52 27.20
CA ILE A 257 -36.94 -1.53 27.50
C ILE A 257 -36.63 -1.50 29.00
N LYS A 258 -36.34 -0.33 29.59
CA LYS A 258 -36.05 -0.22 31.03
C LYS A 258 -37.19 -0.78 31.88
N LYS A 259 -38.44 -0.50 31.49
CA LYS A 259 -39.62 -1.04 32.17
C LYS A 259 -39.67 -2.56 32.08
N HIS A 260 -39.53 -3.14 30.88
CA HIS A 260 -39.53 -4.60 30.71
C HIS A 260 -38.38 -5.27 31.45
N THR A 261 -37.19 -4.68 31.42
CA THR A 261 -36.03 -5.20 32.14
C THR A 261 -36.28 -5.21 33.65
N TRP A 262 -36.95 -4.16 34.16
CA TRP A 262 -37.35 -4.07 35.56
C TRP A 262 -38.41 -5.10 35.92
N ASP A 263 -39.44 -5.26 35.09
CA ASP A 263 -40.50 -6.25 35.28
C ASP A 263 -39.92 -7.68 35.30
N ILE A 264 -38.99 -7.99 34.38
CA ILE A 264 -38.24 -9.25 34.37
C ILE A 264 -37.44 -9.41 35.66
N ALA A 265 -36.66 -8.40 36.07
CA ALA A 265 -35.88 -8.47 37.30
C ALA A 265 -36.75 -8.71 38.55
N CYS A 266 -37.91 -8.06 38.64
CA CYS A 266 -38.88 -8.28 39.71
C CYS A 266 -39.45 -9.70 39.70
N CYS A 267 -39.78 -10.24 38.52
CA CYS A 267 -40.24 -11.63 38.36
C CYS A 267 -39.18 -12.64 38.78
N LEU A 268 -37.92 -12.44 38.37
CA LEU A 268 -36.79 -13.29 38.77
C LEU A 268 -36.56 -13.27 40.28
N HIS A 269 -36.80 -12.13 40.94
CA HIS A 269 -36.62 -11.99 42.39
C HIS A 269 -37.76 -12.62 43.22
N HIS A 270 -38.98 -12.68 42.67
CA HIS A 270 -40.15 -13.23 43.38
C HIS A 270 -40.39 -14.73 43.13
N ARG A 271 -39.75 -15.35 42.12
CA ARG A 271 -39.84 -16.79 41.83
C ARG A 271 -38.51 -17.37 41.32
N PRO A 272 -37.48 -17.47 42.17
CA PRO A 272 -36.19 -18.06 41.77
C PRO A 272 -36.33 -19.54 41.35
N ASP A 273 -37.30 -20.25 41.92
CA ASP A 273 -37.46 -21.70 41.74
C ASP A 273 -37.90 -22.11 40.32
N GLN A 274 -38.60 -21.23 39.59
CA GLN A 274 -39.09 -21.51 38.23
C GLN A 274 -38.00 -21.44 37.15
N LEU A 275 -36.84 -20.83 37.45
CA LEU A 275 -35.70 -20.77 36.52
C LEU A 275 -34.88 -22.06 36.53
N VAL A 276 -34.86 -22.78 37.65
CA VAL A 276 -34.12 -24.04 37.77
C VAL A 276 -34.77 -25.14 36.94
N GLU A 277 -36.10 -25.19 36.86
CA GLU A 277 -36.83 -26.11 35.98
C GLU A 277 -36.66 -25.76 34.50
N ALA A 278 -36.67 -24.48 34.12
CA ALA A 278 -36.54 -24.06 32.72
C ALA A 278 -35.11 -24.22 32.15
N ALA A 279 -34.08 -24.25 33.00
CA ALA A 279 -32.69 -24.46 32.58
C ALA A 279 -32.31 -25.95 32.46
N GLN A 280 -33.20 -26.88 32.85
CA GLN A 280 -32.99 -28.32 32.80
C GLN A 280 -33.62 -29.01 31.56
N THR A 281 -34.32 -28.25 30.71
CA THR A 281 -34.86 -28.69 29.41
C THR A 281 -34.06 -28.08 28.26
#